data_AF-A0A227J1S4-F1
#
_entry.id   AF-A0A227J1S4-F1
#
_cell.length_a   1.000
_cell.length_b   1.000
_cell.length_c   1.000
_cell.angle_alpha   90.00
_cell.angle_beta   90.00
_cell.angle_gamma   90.00
#
_symmetry.space_group_name_H-M   'P 1'
#
loop_
_entity.id
_entity.type
_entity.pdbx_description
1 polymer ?
#
loop_
_entity_poly.entity_id
_entity_poly.type
_entity_poly.pdbx_seq_one_letter_code
_entity_poly.pdbx_strand_id
1 'polypeptide(L)'
;EWLGFERAILFGSGFSANQALLFTLLEKSDVLIQDRLNHASLMEAGALSTAKMKRFKHNDIKHLETLFTNEGNHLVVTEGVFSMDGDCAPLKDIAEVARL
;
A
#
# COMPACT_ATOMS: atom_id res chain seq x y z
N GLU A 1 18.25 -9.06 -11.61
CA GLU A 1 18.26 -8.67 -13.04
C GLU A 1 16.88 -8.26 -13.52
N TRP A 2 15.86 -9.13 -13.52
CA TRP A 2 14.51 -8.84 -14.06
C TRP A 2 13.85 -7.53 -13.57
N LEU A 3 13.76 -7.32 -12.25
CA LEU A 3 13.10 -6.14 -11.67
C LEU A 3 14.08 -5.04 -11.21
N GLY A 4 15.39 -5.22 -11.43
CA GLY A 4 16.41 -4.26 -11.00
C GLY A 4 16.65 -4.14 -9.48
N PHE A 5 15.98 -4.93 -8.63
CA PHE A 5 16.25 -4.95 -7.18
C PHE A 5 17.44 -5.83 -6.82
N GLU A 6 18.21 -5.43 -5.80
CA GLU A 6 19.40 -6.14 -5.31
C GLU A 6 19.09 -7.48 -4.64
N ARG A 7 17.90 -7.59 -4.02
CA ARG A 7 17.46 -8.77 -3.26
C ARG A 7 16.01 -9.10 -3.57
N ALA A 8 15.67 -10.37 -3.38
CA ALA A 8 14.31 -10.89 -3.46
C ALA A 8 14.07 -11.90 -2.33
N ILE A 9 12.83 -11.96 -1.85
CA ILE A 9 12.36 -12.97 -0.89
C ILE A 9 11.19 -13.71 -1.54
N LEU A 10 11.22 -15.04 -1.50
CA LEU A 10 10.18 -15.89 -2.07
C LEU A 10 9.14 -16.25 -1.01
N PHE A 11 7.86 -16.21 -1.40
CA PHE A 11 6.72 -16.66 -0.61
C PHE A 11 5.92 -17.70 -1.39
N GLY A 12 5.10 -18.49 -0.70
CA GLY A 12 4.26 -19.52 -1.32
C GLY A 12 3.17 -18.98 -2.25
N SER A 13 2.83 -17.69 -2.14
CA SER A 13 1.87 -16.99 -3.00
C SER A 13 2.04 -15.48 -2.94
N GLY A 14 1.50 -14.75 -3.93
CA GLY A 14 1.42 -13.28 -3.86
C GLY A 14 0.57 -12.78 -2.69
N PHE A 15 -0.44 -13.55 -2.30
CA PHE A 15 -1.25 -13.27 -1.11
C PHE A 15 -0.41 -13.26 0.17
N SER A 16 0.40 -14.30 0.39
CA SER A 16 1.27 -14.41 1.55
C SER A 16 2.42 -13.39 1.52
N ALA A 17 2.92 -13.03 0.34
CA ALA A 17 3.91 -11.95 0.19
C ALA A 17 3.34 -10.60 0.65
N ASN A 18 2.14 -10.25 0.22
CA ASN A 18 1.46 -9.00 0.60
C ASN A 18 1.21 -8.92 2.11
N GLN A 19 0.73 -10.01 2.72
CA GLN A 19 0.52 -10.09 4.17
C GLN A 19 1.84 -9.96 4.94
N ALA A 20 2.86 -10.71 4.55
CA ALA A 20 4.16 -10.68 5.21
C ALA A 20 4.80 -9.29 5.16
N LEU A 21 4.71 -8.60 4.03
CA LEU A 21 5.21 -7.24 3.88
C LEU A 21 4.54 -6.28 4.88
N LEU A 22 3.20 -6.30 4.95
CA LEU A 22 2.46 -5.38 5.83
C LEU A 22 2.67 -5.70 7.30
N PHE A 23 2.68 -6.96 7.70
CA PHE A 23 2.91 -7.34 9.10
C PHE A 23 4.35 -7.12 9.57
N THR A 24 5.32 -7.11 8.65
CA THR A 24 6.73 -6.91 9.00
C THR A 24 7.10 -5.43 9.05
N LEU A 25 6.56 -4.60 8.14
CA LEU A 25 6.96 -3.20 8.03
C LEU A 25 6.18 -2.26 8.96
N LEU A 26 4.96 -2.62 9.35
CA LEU A 26 4.08 -1.73 10.09
C LEU A 26 4.13 -1.99 11.60
N GLU A 27 4.30 -0.92 12.36
CA GLU A 27 4.17 -0.91 13.80
C GLU A 27 2.89 -0.18 14.24
N LYS A 28 2.54 -0.30 15.52
CA LYS A 28 1.29 0.25 16.09
C LYS A 28 1.16 1.78 15.92
N SER A 29 2.26 2.52 15.90
CA SER A 29 2.27 3.97 15.71
C SER A 29 2.15 4.41 14.24
N ASP A 30 2.24 3.49 13.29
CA ASP A 30 2.25 3.82 11.87
C ASP A 30 0.82 3.95 11.31
N VAL A 31 0.75 4.55 10.13
CA VAL A 31 -0.48 4.71 9.37
C VAL A 31 -0.34 4.01 8.02
N LEU A 32 -1.14 2.98 7.82
CA LEU A 32 -1.29 2.31 6.53
C LEU A 32 -2.35 3.03 5.70
N ILE A 33 -1.99 3.57 4.54
CA ILE A 33 -2.90 4.25 3.63
C ILE A 33 -3.06 3.42 2.36
N GLN A 34 -4.26 2.93 2.06
CA GLN A 34 -4.51 2.02 0.93
C GLN A 34 -5.52 2.56 -0.08
N ASP A 35 -5.32 2.26 -1.36
CA ASP A 35 -6.37 2.43 -2.36
C ASP A 35 -7.56 1.54 -1.97
N ARG A 36 -8.79 2.07 -2.12
CA ARG A 36 -10.01 1.34 -1.76
C ARG A 36 -10.23 0.07 -2.60
N LEU A 37 -9.66 -0.01 -3.81
CA LEU A 37 -9.79 -1.16 -4.71
C LEU A 37 -8.59 -2.11 -4.67
N ASN A 38 -7.66 -1.93 -3.74
CA ASN A 38 -6.55 -2.87 -3.55
C ASN A 38 -7.04 -4.31 -3.38
N HIS A 39 -6.21 -5.24 -3.83
CA HIS A 39 -6.44 -6.67 -3.78
C HIS A 39 -6.78 -7.13 -2.36
N ALA A 40 -7.67 -8.12 -2.25
CA ALA A 40 -8.19 -8.60 -0.97
C ALA A 40 -7.09 -8.97 0.03
N SER A 41 -5.96 -9.52 -0.44
CA SER A 41 -4.80 -9.84 0.40
C SER A 41 -4.24 -8.63 1.15
N LEU A 42 -4.20 -7.45 0.51
CA LEU A 42 -3.71 -6.21 1.11
C LEU A 42 -4.73 -5.62 2.07
N MET A 43 -6.02 -5.71 1.71
CA MET A 43 -7.11 -5.23 2.57
C MET A 43 -7.22 -6.05 3.85
N GLU A 44 -7.14 -7.38 3.74
CA GLU A 44 -7.19 -8.30 4.89
C GLU A 44 -5.98 -8.09 5.81
N ALA A 45 -4.78 -8.01 5.24
CA ALA A 45 -3.56 -7.70 5.99
C ALA A 45 -3.67 -6.36 6.74
N GLY A 46 -4.18 -5.32 6.08
CA GLY A 46 -4.37 -4.01 6.69
C GLY A 46 -5.38 -4.03 7.84
N ALA A 47 -6.46 -4.80 7.70
CA ALA A 47 -7.46 -4.97 8.75
C ALA A 47 -6.95 -5.76 9.97
N LEU A 48 -6.01 -6.68 9.75
CA LEU A 48 -5.37 -7.48 10.81
C LEU A 48 -4.13 -6.82 11.41
N SER A 49 -3.60 -5.77 10.78
CA SER A 49 -2.44 -5.03 11.27
C SER A 49 -2.78 -4.23 12.52
N THR A 50 -1.77 -4.00 13.37
CA THR A 50 -1.92 -3.13 14.55
C THR A 50 -1.83 -1.64 14.22
N ALA A 51 -1.34 -1.30 13.03
CA ALA A 51 -1.25 0.06 12.53
C ALA A 51 -2.63 0.64 12.21
N LYS A 52 -2.74 1.97 12.24
CA LYS A 52 -3.99 2.63 11.85
C LYS A 52 -4.18 2.55 10.35
N MET A 53 -5.25 1.89 9.90
CA MET A 53 -5.59 1.82 8.48
C MET A 53 -6.47 3.00 8.05
N LYS A 54 -6.09 3.68 6.96
CA LYS A 54 -6.90 4.65 6.23
C LYS A 54 -7.02 4.22 4.76
N ARG A 55 -8.08 4.66 4.09
CA ARG A 55 -8.29 4.36 2.66
C ARG A 55 -8.62 5.62 1.87
N PHE A 56 -7.92 5.82 0.75
CA PHE A 56 -8.26 6.86 -0.21
C PHE A 56 -9.21 6.31 -1.28
N LYS A 57 -9.87 7.22 -2.01
CA LYS A 57 -10.77 6.81 -3.10
C LYS A 57 -9.87 6.36 -4.25
N HIS A 58 -10.33 5.40 -5.03
CA HIS A 58 -9.56 4.83 -6.11
C HIS A 58 -8.98 5.91 -7.04
N ASN A 59 -7.66 5.89 -7.22
CA ASN A 59 -6.89 6.85 -8.03
C ASN A 59 -7.07 8.35 -7.65
N ASP A 60 -7.60 8.66 -6.46
CA ASP A 60 -7.85 10.03 -6.01
C ASP A 60 -6.68 10.57 -5.17
N ILE A 61 -5.73 11.22 -5.85
CA ILE A 61 -4.54 11.83 -5.23
C ILE A 61 -4.92 12.91 -4.21
N LYS A 62 -5.94 13.71 -4.50
CA LYS A 62 -6.37 14.78 -3.60
C LYS A 62 -6.91 14.21 -2.29
N HIS A 63 -7.69 13.13 -2.37
CA HIS A 63 -8.13 12.46 -1.15
C HIS A 63 -6.96 11.81 -0.41
N LEU A 64 -6.01 11.18 -1.12
CA LEU A 64 -4.78 10.62 -0.52
C LEU A 64 -4.02 11.67 0.32
N GLU A 65 -3.78 12.87 -0.22
CA GLU A 65 -3.10 13.97 0.48
C GLU A 65 -3.75 14.30 1.84
N THR A 66 -5.09 14.27 1.91
CA THR A 66 -5.80 14.56 3.17
C THR A 66 -5.65 13.51 4.26
N LEU A 67 -5.09 12.34 3.95
CA LEU A 67 -4.99 11.22 4.89
C LEU A 67 -3.69 11.19 5.68
N PHE A 68 -2.69 12.00 5.31
CA PHE A 68 -1.44 12.11 6.06
C PHE A 68 -1.66 12.74 7.45
N THR A 69 -0.75 12.46 8.37
CA THR A 69 -0.79 12.95 9.75
C THR A 69 0.58 13.48 10.14
N ASN A 70 0.65 14.36 11.12
CA ASN A 70 1.92 14.92 11.61
C ASN A 70 2.72 13.94 12.49
N GLU A 71 2.20 12.73 12.72
CA GLU A 71 2.76 11.72 13.61
C GLU A 71 2.72 10.35 12.94
N GLY A 72 3.69 9.49 13.29
CA GLY A 72 3.86 8.13 12.77
C GLY A 72 4.49 8.10 11.39
N ASN A 73 4.97 6.92 10.97
CA ASN A 73 5.36 6.72 9.58
C ASN A 73 4.12 6.37 8.75
N HIS A 74 4.16 6.73 7.46
CA HIS A 74 3.08 6.41 6.52
C HIS A 74 3.57 5.38 5.51
N LEU A 75 2.78 4.32 5.33
CA LEU A 75 2.97 3.38 4.23
C LEU A 75 1.79 3.51 3.27
N VAL A 76 2.04 4.05 2.08
CA VAL A 76 1.05 4.14 1.00
C VAL A 76 1.12 2.90 0.12
N VAL A 77 -0.01 2.23 -0.10
CA VAL A 77 -0.08 1.01 -0.91
C VAL A 77 -1.16 1.13 -1.98
N THR A 78 -0.78 0.85 -3.22
CA THR A 78 -1.64 0.78 -4.40
C THR A 78 -1.19 -0.37 -5.30
N GLU A 79 -1.97 -0.67 -6.34
CA GLU A 79 -1.61 -1.64 -7.37
C GLU A 79 -1.15 -0.94 -8.65
N GLY A 80 -0.15 -1.51 -9.33
CA GLY A 80 0.30 -0.97 -10.62
C GLY A 80 -0.79 -1.09 -11.70
N VAL A 81 -1.50 -2.22 -11.71
CA VAL A 81 -2.66 -2.50 -12.57
C VAL A 81 -3.70 -3.19 -11.71
N PHE A 82 -4.92 -2.67 -11.67
CA PHE A 82 -6.01 -3.27 -10.90
C PHE A 82 -6.63 -4.43 -11.67
N SER A 83 -6.68 -5.61 -11.05
CA SER A 83 -7.05 -6.86 -11.73
C SER A 83 -8.46 -6.90 -12.33
N MET A 84 -9.42 -6.17 -11.75
CA MET A 84 -10.83 -6.21 -12.17
C MET A 84 -11.10 -5.28 -13.35
N ASP A 85 -10.67 -4.02 -13.26
CA ASP A 85 -10.98 -2.98 -14.25
C ASP A 85 -9.84 -2.77 -15.26
N GLY A 86 -8.63 -3.26 -14.95
CA GLY A 86 -7.46 -3.16 -15.83
C GLY A 86 -6.85 -1.76 -15.90
N ASP A 87 -7.35 -0.81 -15.13
CA ASP A 87 -6.80 0.53 -15.03
C ASP A 87 -5.52 0.55 -14.18
N CYS A 88 -4.79 1.66 -14.23
CA CYS A 88 -3.48 1.79 -13.60
C CYS A 88 -3.47 2.94 -12.61
N ALA A 89 -2.81 2.74 -11.46
CA ALA A 89 -2.60 3.80 -10.52
C ALA A 89 -1.70 4.92 -11.10
N PRO A 90 -1.95 6.20 -10.78
CA PRO A 90 -1.04 7.30 -11.08
C PRO A 90 0.20 7.26 -10.18
N LEU A 91 1.06 6.25 -10.39
CA LEU A 91 2.18 5.91 -9.49
C LEU A 91 3.16 7.07 -9.27
N LYS A 92 3.38 7.92 -10.28
CA LYS A 92 4.26 9.08 -10.15
C LYS A 92 3.70 10.08 -9.13
N ASP A 93 2.43 10.42 -9.25
CA ASP A 93 1.77 11.40 -8.39
C ASP A 93 1.63 10.84 -6.96
N ILE A 94 1.30 9.55 -6.83
CA ILE A 94 1.28 8.87 -5.52
C ILE A 94 2.67 8.92 -4.86
N ALA A 95 3.74 8.64 -5.62
CA ALA A 95 5.10 8.67 -5.09
C ALA A 95 5.58 10.09 -4.74
N GLU A 96 5.06 11.13 -5.40
CA GLU A 96 5.32 12.53 -5.01
C GLU A 96 4.63 12.88 -3.70
N VAL A 97 3.35 12.52 -3.56
CA VAL A 97 2.60 12.73 -2.31
C VAL A 97 3.16 11.94 -1.14
N ALA A 98 3.62 10.70 -1.35
CA ALA A 98 4.18 9.86 -0.29
C ALA A 98 5.56 10.30 0.22
N ARG A 99 6.18 11.32 -0.38
CA ARG A 99 7.45 11.91 0.09
C ARG A 99 7.25 13.15 0.97
N LEU A 100 6.01 13.62 1.13
CA LEU A 100 5.66 14.72 2.04
C LEU A 100 5.89 14.31 3.50
#